data_AF-A0A348Z4X9-F1
#
_entry.id   AF-A0A348Z4X9-F1
#
_cell.length_a   1.000
_cell.length_b   1.000
_cell.length_c   1.000
_cell.angle_alpha   90.00
_cell.angle_beta   90.00
_cell.angle_gamma   90.00
#
_symmetry.space_group_name_H-M   'P 1'
#
loop_
_entity.id
_entity.type
_entity.pdbx_description
1 polymer ?
#
loop_
_entity_poly.entity_id
_entity_poly.type
_entity_poly.pdbx_seq_one_letter_code
_entity_poly.pdbx_strand_id
1 'polypeptide(L)'
;MKETLFRNFTLDNLSFALGVSAIAMIIVFGVLIALMLIIKLQSFLLGRDYKKKSNTNDEPKEESITVSEVDNTVQAVDINKEYELVAAIMASLSAHTGKSLDELNIKSIKRINNNSSWRSASIK
;
A
#
# COMPACT_ATOMS: atom_id res chain seq x y z
N MET A 1 21.41 -29.13 52.20
CA MET A 1 22.44 -29.19 51.14
C MET A 1 21.89 -29.49 49.74
N LYS A 2 20.78 -30.24 49.60
CA LYS A 2 20.20 -30.57 48.28
C LYS A 2 19.56 -29.36 47.57
N GLU A 3 18.88 -28.49 48.32
CA GLU A 3 18.23 -27.25 47.82
C GLU A 3 19.16 -26.31 47.04
N THR A 4 20.39 -26.09 47.53
CA THR A 4 21.37 -25.20 46.90
C THR A 4 21.94 -25.79 45.60
N LEU A 5 22.04 -27.12 45.50
CA LEU A 5 22.48 -27.80 44.28
C LEU A 5 21.42 -27.72 43.17
N PHE A 6 20.15 -27.94 43.49
CA PHE A 6 19.07 -27.84 42.50
C PHE A 6 18.92 -26.40 41.99
N ARG A 7 18.99 -25.39 42.87
CA ARG A 7 18.94 -23.99 42.45
C ARG A 7 20.06 -23.61 41.49
N ASN A 8 21.31 -23.91 41.82
CA ASN A 8 22.45 -23.58 40.95
C ASN A 8 22.33 -24.29 39.59
N PHE A 9 22.01 -25.59 39.59
CA PHE A 9 21.80 -26.36 38.36
C PHE A 9 20.68 -25.79 37.47
N THR A 10 19.55 -25.37 38.05
CA THR A 10 18.45 -24.77 37.29
C THR A 10 18.76 -23.36 36.78
N LEU A 11 19.49 -22.56 37.54
CA LEU A 11 19.88 -21.19 37.16
C LEU A 11 20.87 -21.20 35.99
N ASP A 12 21.85 -22.11 36.03
CA ASP A 12 22.84 -22.26 34.97
C ASP A 12 22.18 -22.66 33.65
N ASN A 13 21.29 -23.66 33.68
CA ASN A 13 20.54 -24.11 32.50
C ASN A 13 19.58 -23.04 31.96
N LEU A 14 18.95 -22.26 32.83
CA LEU A 14 18.05 -21.20 32.43
C LEU A 14 18.80 -20.02 31.79
N SER A 15 19.96 -19.66 32.35
CA SER A 15 20.83 -18.63 31.78
C SER A 15 21.36 -19.04 30.40
N PHE A 16 21.69 -20.32 30.22
CA PHE A 16 22.10 -20.88 28.94
C PHE A 16 20.96 -20.81 27.90
N ALA A 17 19.75 -21.25 28.26
CA ALA A 17 18.59 -21.20 27.39
C ALA A 17 18.21 -19.76 26.98
N LEU A 18 18.26 -18.81 27.93
CA LEU A 18 18.04 -17.38 27.66
C LEU A 18 19.12 -16.81 26.73
N GLY A 19 20.39 -17.20 26.92
CA GLY A 19 21.49 -16.81 26.04
C GLY A 19 21.31 -17.31 24.60
N VAL A 20 20.91 -18.57 24.44
CA VAL A 20 20.61 -19.16 23.12
C VAL A 20 19.41 -18.47 22.47
N SER A 21 18.35 -18.19 23.22
CA SER A 21 17.18 -17.46 22.69
C SER A 21 17.55 -16.04 22.23
N ALA A 22 18.36 -15.32 23.02
CA ALA A 22 18.80 -13.97 22.66
C ALA A 22 19.68 -13.98 21.41
N ILE A 23 20.62 -14.93 21.29
CA ILE A 23 21.47 -15.04 20.10
C ILE A 23 20.65 -15.40 18.86
N ALA A 24 19.66 -16.30 18.99
CA ALA A 24 18.77 -16.66 17.90
C ALA A 24 17.95 -15.45 17.42
N MET A 25 17.44 -14.63 18.36
CA MET A 25 16.70 -13.41 18.03
C MET A 25 17.56 -12.42 17.24
N ILE A 26 18.82 -12.22 17.65
CA ILE A 26 19.77 -11.35 16.94
C ILE A 26 20.03 -11.87 15.52
N ILE A 27 20.25 -13.18 15.36
CA ILE A 27 20.50 -13.78 14.05
C ILE A 27 19.28 -13.62 13.14
N VAL A 28 18.06 -13.87 13.64
CA VAL A 28 16.82 -13.70 12.87
C VAL A 28 16.64 -12.26 12.39
N PHE A 29 16.83 -11.28 13.28
CA PHE A 29 16.83 -9.86 12.88
C PHE A 29 17.93 -9.55 11.87
N GLY A 30 19.14 -10.10 12.07
CA GLY A 30 20.26 -9.95 11.13
C GLY A 30 19.93 -10.47 9.73
N VAL A 31 19.26 -11.63 9.63
CA VAL A 31 18.81 -12.20 8.35
C VAL A 31 17.77 -11.29 7.69
N LEU A 32 16.79 -10.76 8.43
CA LEU A 32 15.80 -9.84 7.88
C LEU A 32 16.45 -8.55 7.35
N ILE A 33 17.40 -7.99 8.10
CA ILE A 33 18.18 -6.81 7.68
C ILE A 33 19.01 -7.11 6.44
N ALA A 34 19.66 -8.28 6.39
CA ALA A 34 20.45 -8.70 5.24
C ALA A 34 19.57 -8.85 3.98
N LEU A 35 18.39 -9.48 4.11
CA LEU A 35 17.42 -9.59 3.01
C LEU A 35 16.96 -8.21 2.55
N MET A 36 16.63 -7.30 3.47
CA MET A 36 16.26 -5.92 3.14
C MET A 36 17.38 -5.21 2.37
N LEU A 37 18.64 -5.33 2.80
CA LEU A 37 19.79 -4.76 2.13
C LEU A 37 19.98 -5.35 0.73
N ILE A 38 19.86 -6.66 0.57
CA ILE A 38 19.97 -7.35 -0.72
C ILE A 38 18.87 -6.86 -1.67
N ILE A 39 17.62 -6.77 -1.22
CA ILE A 39 16.50 -6.31 -2.04
C ILE A 39 16.70 -4.84 -2.46
N LYS A 40 17.16 -3.97 -1.54
CA LYS A 40 17.47 -2.58 -1.87
C LYS A 40 18.64 -2.46 -2.84
N LEU A 41 19.66 -3.30 -2.68
CA LEU A 41 20.83 -3.32 -3.55
C LEU A 41 20.43 -3.81 -4.95
N GLN A 42 19.70 -4.91 -5.05
CA GLN A 42 19.14 -5.40 -6.32
C GLN A 42 18.22 -4.36 -6.96
N SER A 43 17.30 -3.75 -6.20
CA SER A 43 16.43 -2.68 -6.69
C SER A 43 17.20 -1.43 -7.11
N PHE A 44 18.36 -1.15 -6.51
CA PHE A 44 19.22 -0.04 -6.92
C PHE A 44 20.00 -0.35 -8.19
N LEU A 45 20.53 -1.58 -8.33
CA LEU A 45 21.23 -2.02 -9.53
C LEU A 45 20.28 -2.24 -10.73
N LEU A 46 19.08 -2.80 -10.52
CA LEU A 46 18.05 -3.00 -11.56
C LEU A 46 17.17 -1.74 -11.78
N GLY A 47 17.04 -0.87 -10.78
CA GLY A 47 16.15 0.30 -10.81
C GLY A 47 16.65 1.47 -11.65
N ARG A 48 17.74 1.30 -12.41
CA ARG A 48 18.17 2.31 -13.38
C ARG A 48 17.14 2.55 -14.50
N ASP A 49 16.17 1.64 -14.66
CA ASP A 49 15.08 1.77 -15.63
C ASP A 49 13.71 2.14 -15.04
N TYR A 50 13.56 2.31 -13.72
CA TYR A 50 12.29 2.72 -13.10
C TYR A 50 12.42 4.04 -12.32
N LYS A 51 12.78 5.11 -13.03
CA LYS A 51 12.34 6.44 -12.61
C LYS A 51 10.87 6.63 -12.97
N LYS A 52 9.96 6.29 -12.05
CA LYS A 52 8.70 7.02 -11.95
C LYS A 52 8.20 7.07 -10.50
N LYS A 53 8.45 8.23 -9.90
CA LYS A 53 7.78 8.87 -8.75
C LYS A 53 7.08 7.93 -7.75
N SER A 54 7.65 7.82 -6.57
CA SER A 54 6.86 7.80 -5.34
C SER A 54 7.39 8.90 -4.44
N ASN A 55 6.67 10.03 -4.43
CA ASN A 55 6.82 11.05 -3.41
C ASN A 55 5.71 10.81 -2.38
N THR A 56 6.12 10.68 -1.13
CA THR A 56 5.56 11.42 0.01
C THR A 56 4.34 10.83 0.73
N ASN A 57 4.64 10.38 1.94
CA ASN A 57 3.87 10.40 3.20
C ASN A 57 2.85 9.28 3.46
N ASP A 58 3.34 8.21 4.09
CA ASP A 58 2.58 7.46 5.10
C ASP A 58 2.95 8.02 6.49
N GLU A 59 2.14 8.95 6.98
CA GLU A 59 1.99 9.24 8.41
C GLU A 59 0.60 8.73 8.81
N PRO A 60 0.45 7.95 9.90
CA PRO A 60 -0.86 7.48 10.34
C PRO A 60 -1.64 8.67 10.91
N LYS A 61 -2.68 9.13 10.22
CA LYS A 61 -3.66 10.06 10.77
C LYS A 61 -4.96 9.34 11.07
N GLU A 62 -5.23 9.27 12.37
CA GLU A 62 -6.52 9.04 13.01
C GLU A 62 -7.72 9.46 12.15
N GLU A 63 -8.68 8.56 12.04
CA GLU A 63 -10.02 8.82 11.56
C GLU A 63 -10.71 9.85 12.47
N SER A 64 -10.77 11.12 12.05
CA SER A 64 -11.82 12.03 12.51
C SER A 64 -12.83 12.22 11.39
N ILE A 65 -14.00 11.64 11.59
CA ILE A 65 -15.19 11.85 10.77
C ILE A 65 -15.57 13.34 10.84
N THR A 66 -15.49 14.06 9.73
CA THR A 66 -16.23 15.31 9.54
C THR A 66 -16.83 15.36 8.14
N VAL A 67 -18.16 15.40 8.16
CA VAL A 67 -19.08 15.47 7.03
C VAL A 67 -19.01 16.86 6.38
N SER A 68 -19.02 16.86 5.04
CA SER A 68 -19.41 17.93 4.12
C SER A 68 -18.70 19.28 4.17
N GLU A 69 -17.80 19.49 3.21
CA GLU A 69 -17.78 20.74 2.46
C GLU A 69 -17.46 20.46 0.99
N VAL A 70 -18.39 20.86 0.13
CA VAL A 70 -18.24 20.83 -1.34
C VAL A 70 -17.23 21.90 -1.70
N ASP A 71 -15.96 21.52 -1.83
CA ASP A 71 -14.93 22.41 -2.39
C ASP A 71 -14.57 22.03 -3.83
N ASN A 72 -14.49 23.09 -4.61
CA ASN A 72 -14.61 23.25 -6.02
C ASN A 72 -13.26 23.04 -6.71
N THR A 73 -12.74 21.82 -6.61
CA THR A 73 -11.56 21.39 -7.35
C THR A 73 -11.98 20.42 -8.44
N VAL A 74 -11.38 20.54 -9.62
CA VAL A 74 -11.52 19.54 -10.69
C VAL A 74 -10.93 18.24 -10.17
N GLN A 75 -11.76 17.45 -9.47
CA GLN A 75 -11.38 16.15 -8.95
C GLN A 75 -11.30 15.22 -10.16
N ALA A 76 -10.08 14.98 -10.61
CA ALA A 76 -9.80 13.80 -11.41
C ALA A 76 -10.19 12.62 -10.53
N VAL A 77 -11.20 11.86 -10.97
CA VAL A 77 -11.59 10.64 -10.29
C VAL A 77 -10.39 9.71 -10.36
N ASP A 78 -9.86 9.34 -9.20
CA ASP A 78 -8.77 8.38 -9.13
C ASP A 78 -9.37 7.00 -9.38
N ILE A 79 -9.13 6.49 -10.58
CA ILE A 79 -9.59 5.18 -11.03
C ILE A 79 -9.10 4.07 -10.09
N ASN A 80 -8.01 4.28 -9.34
CA ASN A 80 -7.47 3.32 -8.39
C ASN A 80 -8.13 3.40 -6.99
N LYS A 81 -8.97 4.40 -6.74
CA LYS A 81 -9.66 4.59 -5.46
C LYS A 81 -11.17 4.38 -5.58
N GLU A 82 -11.75 4.66 -6.75
CA GLU A 82 -13.20 4.62 -6.98
C GLU A 82 -13.63 3.40 -7.81
N TYR A 83 -13.35 2.19 -7.33
CA TYR A 83 -13.66 0.93 -8.04
C TYR A 83 -15.14 0.76 -8.35
N GLU A 84 -16.03 1.20 -7.46
CA GLU A 84 -17.49 1.11 -7.66
C GLU A 84 -17.96 1.88 -8.91
N LEU A 85 -17.42 3.08 -9.12
CA LEU A 85 -17.77 3.90 -10.28
C LEU A 85 -17.25 3.24 -11.57
N VAL A 86 -16.01 2.75 -11.54
CA VAL A 86 -15.40 2.04 -12.67
C VAL A 86 -16.20 0.79 -13.01
N ALA A 87 -16.61 0.00 -12.03
CA ALA A 87 -17.42 -1.21 -12.20
C ALA A 87 -18.79 -0.90 -12.80
N ALA A 88 -19.48 0.14 -12.31
CA ALA A 88 -20.77 0.56 -12.84
C ALA A 88 -20.69 1.02 -14.31
N ILE A 89 -19.64 1.81 -14.64
CA ILE A 89 -19.41 2.27 -16.01
C ILE A 89 -19.06 1.08 -16.92
N MET A 90 -18.19 0.16 -16.48
CA MET A 90 -17.81 -1.02 -17.25
C MET A 90 -18.99 -1.96 -17.49
N ALA A 91 -19.81 -2.21 -16.46
CA ALA A 91 -21.01 -3.04 -16.57
C ALA A 91 -22.02 -2.45 -17.56
N SER A 92 -22.28 -1.14 -17.46
CA SER A 92 -23.19 -0.45 -18.40
C SER A 92 -22.67 -0.45 -19.83
N LEU A 93 -21.36 -0.26 -20.04
CA LEU A 93 -20.76 -0.28 -21.37
C LEU A 93 -20.75 -1.69 -21.97
N SER A 94 -20.43 -2.72 -21.17
CA SER A 94 -20.47 -4.12 -21.60
C SER A 94 -21.89 -4.52 -21.99
N ALA A 95 -22.89 -4.16 -21.18
CA ALA A 95 -24.29 -4.42 -21.48
C ALA A 95 -24.76 -3.71 -22.77
N HIS A 96 -24.31 -2.47 -23.01
CA HIS A 96 -24.71 -1.71 -24.19
C HIS A 96 -24.00 -2.17 -25.48
N THR A 97 -22.71 -2.49 -25.39
CA THR A 97 -21.88 -2.82 -26.56
C THR A 97 -21.80 -4.31 -26.87
N GLY A 98 -22.25 -5.17 -25.93
CA GLY A 98 -22.14 -6.62 -26.04
C GLY A 98 -20.71 -7.15 -25.95
N LYS A 99 -19.74 -6.29 -25.61
CA LYS A 99 -18.33 -6.66 -25.47
C LYS A 99 -18.05 -7.22 -24.07
N SER A 100 -17.15 -8.21 -24.01
CA SER A 100 -16.67 -8.74 -22.73
C SER A 100 -15.91 -7.67 -21.94
N LEU A 101 -15.89 -7.80 -20.61
CA LEU A 101 -15.17 -6.87 -19.72
C LEU A 101 -13.68 -6.79 -20.04
N ASP A 102 -13.08 -7.87 -20.56
CA ASP A 102 -11.66 -7.94 -20.92
C ASP A 102 -11.29 -7.08 -22.14
N GLU A 103 -12.28 -6.70 -22.96
CA GLU A 103 -12.07 -5.88 -24.16
C GLU A 103 -12.23 -4.38 -23.91
N LEU A 104 -12.64 -4.00 -22.69
CA LEU A 104 -12.95 -2.63 -22.32
C LEU A 104 -11.92 -2.11 -21.32
N ASN A 105 -11.39 -0.91 -21.55
CA ASN A 105 -10.44 -0.29 -20.62
C ASN A 105 -10.70 1.21 -20.48
N ILE A 106 -10.90 1.66 -19.25
CA ILE A 106 -11.13 3.07 -18.94
C ILE A 106 -9.78 3.75 -18.68
N LYS A 107 -9.37 4.62 -19.61
CA LYS A 107 -8.10 5.34 -19.51
C LYS A 107 -8.14 6.52 -18.52
N SER A 108 -9.23 7.26 -18.50
CA SER A 108 -9.38 8.46 -17.65
C SER A 108 -10.85 8.80 -17.43
N ILE A 109 -11.22 9.13 -16.19
CA ILE A 109 -12.52 9.67 -15.82
C ILE A 109 -12.30 11.08 -15.30
N LYS A 110 -12.87 12.07 -15.98
CA LYS A 110 -12.80 13.48 -15.58
C LYS A 110 -14.20 14.02 -15.35
N ARG A 111 -14.49 14.42 -14.11
CA ARG A 111 -15.72 15.14 -13.79
C ARG A 111 -15.58 16.60 -14.21
N ILE A 112 -16.50 17.09 -15.04
CA ILE A 112 -16.54 18.50 -15.44
C ILE A 112 -17.53 19.25 -14.54
N ASN A 113 -17.13 20.42 -14.04
CA ASN A 113 -18.04 21.31 -13.32
C ASN A 113 -18.88 22.15 -14.32
N ASN A 114 -20.01 22.68 -13.84
CA ASN A 114 -21.00 23.46 -14.56
C ASN A 114 -20.47 24.76 -15.20
N ASN A 115 -19.27 25.24 -14.83
CA ASN A 115 -18.65 26.43 -15.42
C ASN A 115 -17.61 26.14 -16.52
N SER A 116 -17.50 24.88 -16.98
CA SER A 116 -16.44 24.49 -17.92
C SER A 116 -16.76 24.89 -19.36
N SER A 117 -15.75 25.40 -20.07
CA SER A 117 -15.77 25.73 -21.51
C SER A 117 -16.10 24.53 -22.43
N TRP A 118 -16.10 23.32 -21.88
CA TRP A 118 -16.53 22.09 -22.56
C TRP A 118 -18.03 22.08 -22.85
N ARG A 119 -18.87 22.66 -21.99
CA ARG A 119 -20.33 22.71 -22.22
C ARG A 119 -20.69 23.63 -23.39
N SER A 120 -19.99 24.75 -23.52
CA SER A 120 -20.19 25.72 -24.61
C SER A 120 -19.75 25.21 -25.99
N ALA A 121 -18.95 24.15 -26.06
CA ALA A 121 -18.47 23.60 -27.34
C ALA A 121 -19.49 22.65 -28.02
N SER A 122 -20.48 22.14 -27.28
CA SER A 122 -21.47 21.19 -27.80
C SER A 122 -22.78 21.83 -28.28
N ILE A 123 -22.94 23.14 -28.10
CA ILE A 123 -24.10 23.91 -28.55
C ILE A 123 -23.64 24.75 -29.75
N LYS A 124 -23.82 24.23 -30.96
CA LYS A 124 -23.71 25.00 -32.20
C LYS A 124 -24.79 24.57 -33.17
#